data_AF-A0A3S8SAX3-F1
#
_entry.id   AF-A0A3S8SAX3-F1
#
_cell.length_a   1.000
_cell.length_b   1.000
_cell.length_c   1.000
_cell.angle_alpha   90.00
_cell.angle_beta   90.00
_cell.angle_gamma   90.00
#
_symmetry.space_group_name_H-M   'P 1'
#
loop_
_entity.id
_entity.type
_entity.pdbx_description
1 polymer ?
#
loop_
_entity_poly.entity_id
_entity_poly.type
_entity_poly.pdbx_seq_one_letter_code
_entity_poly.pdbx_strand_id
1 'polypeptide(L)'
;MNVWLPPKRGSKGKYLVLATTQYKLHPQEIIQLYGRRWKIETYFKAAKQYLALNKSQIQSYDGQCGYIAVTALTYDLLAWPERQSIDDRTLGDLFYLMNEALPDLAFEEALVYLLTALKEVKAEISATVEQILDNFIKLLPVFMQKQLLRTA
;
A
#
# COMPACT_ATOMS: atom_id res chain seq x y z
N MET A 1 23.78 26.86 3.63
CA MET A 1 22.81 26.61 4.72
C MET A 1 22.11 27.93 4.98
N ASN A 2 20.82 28.04 4.69
CA ASN A 2 19.97 29.16 5.11
C ASN A 2 18.54 28.63 5.24
N VAL A 3 17.97 28.75 6.44
CA VAL A 3 16.62 28.27 6.77
C VAL A 3 15.96 29.33 7.64
N TRP A 4 14.88 29.95 7.16
CA TRP A 4 13.99 30.78 7.98
C TRP A 4 12.58 30.77 7.41
N LEU A 5 11.62 30.29 8.20
CA LEU A 5 10.18 30.27 7.90
C LEU A 5 9.37 30.45 9.19
N PRO A 6 8.12 30.97 9.09
CA PRO A 6 7.42 31.64 10.17
C PRO A 6 7.00 30.71 11.32
N PRO A 7 6.71 31.28 12.51
CA PRO A 7 6.36 30.52 13.70
C PRO A 7 5.10 29.68 13.50
N LYS A 8 5.09 28.49 14.12
CA LYS A 8 3.93 27.60 14.14
C LYS A 8 2.76 28.29 14.86
N ARG A 9 1.60 28.47 14.19
CA ARG A 9 0.38 29.01 14.80
C ARG A 9 0.04 28.19 16.06
N GLY A 10 0.00 28.86 17.22
CA GLY A 10 -0.41 28.27 18.50
C GLY A 10 0.70 27.94 19.50
N SER A 11 1.99 28.08 19.14
CA SER A 11 3.10 27.85 20.08
C SER A 11 4.11 28.99 20.07
N LYS A 12 3.98 29.93 21.01
CA LYS A 12 4.97 30.99 21.23
C LYS A 12 6.35 30.36 21.48
N GLY A 13 7.37 30.78 20.71
CA GLY A 13 8.76 30.35 20.89
C GLY A 13 9.19 29.04 20.23
N LYS A 14 8.33 28.37 19.44
CA LYS A 14 8.74 27.17 18.67
C LYS A 14 8.90 27.50 17.19
N TYR A 15 10.12 27.29 16.67
CA TYR A 15 10.46 27.43 15.26
C TYR A 15 10.40 26.08 14.56
N LEU A 16 9.98 26.06 13.29
CA LEU A 16 10.10 24.90 12.42
C LEU A 16 11.34 25.07 11.54
N VAL A 17 12.29 24.13 11.65
CA VAL A 17 13.52 24.15 10.85
C VAL A 17 13.47 22.97 9.87
N LEU A 18 13.58 23.27 8.58
CA LEU A 18 13.69 22.28 7.51
C LEU A 18 15.08 22.36 6.91
N ALA A 19 15.83 21.26 6.93
CA ALA A 19 17.16 21.15 6.33
C ALA A 19 17.12 20.19 5.14
N THR A 20 17.92 20.50 4.11
CA THR A 20 18.04 19.66 2.91
C THR A 20 19.50 19.54 2.50
N THR A 21 19.86 18.42 1.89
CA THR A 21 21.17 18.19 1.24
C THR A 21 21.21 18.75 -0.18
N GLN A 22 20.06 19.15 -0.75
CA GLN A 22 19.96 19.69 -2.10
C GLN A 22 20.00 21.22 -2.09
N TYR A 23 21.16 21.80 -2.40
CA TYR A 23 21.39 23.24 -2.33
C TYR A 23 20.74 24.06 -3.46
N LYS A 24 20.26 23.42 -4.52
CA LYS A 24 19.64 24.08 -5.67
C LYS A 24 18.13 24.30 -5.52
N LEU A 25 17.51 23.72 -4.48
CA LEU A 25 16.07 23.82 -4.26
C LEU A 25 15.70 25.18 -3.70
N HIS A 26 14.62 25.75 -4.24
CA HIS A 26 14.00 26.95 -3.70
C HIS A 26 13.25 26.62 -2.38
N PRO A 27 13.19 27.52 -1.39
CA PRO A 27 12.51 27.28 -0.12
C PRO A 27 11.09 26.69 -0.23
N GLN A 28 10.30 27.15 -1.20
CA GLN A 28 8.96 26.66 -1.49
C GLN A 28 8.96 25.16 -1.86
N GLU A 29 9.94 24.72 -2.66
CA GLU A 29 10.07 23.31 -3.04
C GLU A 29 10.43 22.44 -1.84
N ILE A 30 11.26 22.96 -0.92
CA ILE A 30 11.61 22.28 0.34
C ILE A 30 10.35 22.10 1.20
N ILE A 31 9.50 23.13 1.32
CA ILE A 31 8.21 23.03 2.04
C ILE A 31 7.32 21.98 1.39
N GLN A 32 7.18 21.99 0.05
CA GLN A 32 6.33 21.05 -0.68
C GLN A 32 6.80 19.61 -0.52
N LEU A 33 8.11 19.36 -0.65
CA LEU A 33 8.71 18.05 -0.40
C LEU A 33 8.47 17.57 1.03
N TYR A 34 8.66 18.46 2.02
CA TYR A 34 8.37 18.12 3.41
C TYR A 34 6.87 17.86 3.65
N GLY A 35 5.98 18.55 2.93
CA GLY A 35 4.54 18.31 2.94
C GLY A 35 4.17 16.88 2.55
N ARG A 36 4.91 16.25 1.63
CA ARG A 36 4.69 14.84 1.24
C ARG A 36 4.91 13.87 2.40
N ARG A 37 5.71 14.24 3.42
CA ARG A 37 5.93 13.42 4.63
C ARG A 37 4.61 13.05 5.32
N TRP A 38 3.61 13.93 5.32
CA TRP A 38 2.32 13.68 5.96
C TRP A 38 1.57 12.46 5.37
N LYS A 39 1.87 12.10 4.12
CA LYS A 39 1.25 10.93 3.47
C LYS A 39 1.56 9.63 4.22
N ILE A 40 2.71 9.50 4.88
CA ILE A 40 3.03 8.31 5.68
C ILE A 40 2.16 8.20 6.95
N GLU A 41 1.81 9.32 7.58
CA GLU A 41 0.91 9.34 8.74
C GLU A 41 -0.51 8.96 8.32
N THR A 42 -0.93 9.40 7.14
CA THR A 42 -2.21 9.05 6.53
C THR A 42 -2.27 7.55 6.22
N TYR A 43 -1.20 6.99 5.63
CA TYR A 43 -1.03 5.55 5.43
C TYR A 43 -1.17 4.78 6.74
N PHE A 44 -0.38 5.11 7.77
CA PHE A 44 -0.44 4.38 9.04
C PHE A 44 -1.79 4.50 9.74
N LYS A 45 -2.50 5.62 9.57
CA LYS A 45 -3.86 5.77 10.07
C LYS A 45 -4.82 4.81 9.37
N ALA A 46 -4.83 4.81 8.05
CA ALA A 46 -5.68 3.92 7.24
C ALA A 46 -5.35 2.44 7.45
N ALA A 47 -4.06 2.09 7.45
CA ALA A 47 -3.60 0.71 7.64
C ALA A 47 -4.02 0.14 9.00
N LYS A 48 -3.98 0.93 10.07
CA LYS A 48 -4.48 0.50 11.39
C LYS A 48 -6.00 0.41 11.43
N GLN A 49 -6.70 1.40 10.87
CA GLN A 49 -8.15 1.51 10.97
C GLN A 49 -8.88 0.47 10.11
N TYR A 50 -8.47 0.31 8.86
CA TYR A 50 -9.17 -0.50 7.86
C TYR A 50 -8.45 -1.83 7.62
N LEU A 51 -7.12 -1.82 7.53
CA LEU A 51 -6.33 -3.01 7.14
C LEU A 51 -5.77 -3.79 8.33
N ALA A 52 -6.28 -3.51 9.54
CA ALA A 52 -5.95 -4.25 10.76
C ALA A 52 -4.45 -4.35 11.09
N LEU A 53 -3.60 -3.41 10.65
CA LEU A 53 -2.14 -3.47 10.83
C LEU A 53 -1.69 -3.76 12.27
N ASN A 54 -2.45 -3.31 13.27
CA ASN A 54 -2.17 -3.47 14.70
C ASN A 54 -2.91 -4.64 15.37
N LYS A 55 -3.59 -5.51 14.61
CA LYS A 55 -4.39 -6.62 15.16
C LYS A 55 -3.79 -8.02 14.93
N SER A 56 -2.61 -8.11 14.31
CA SER A 56 -1.94 -9.39 14.11
C SER A 56 -1.51 -10.02 15.44
N GLN A 57 -1.77 -11.32 15.59
CA GLN A 57 -1.30 -12.14 16.70
C GLN A 57 -0.04 -12.96 16.36
N ILE A 58 0.52 -12.76 15.16
CA ILE A 58 1.67 -13.52 14.67
C ILE A 58 2.89 -13.24 15.54
N GLN A 59 3.51 -14.32 16.05
CA GLN A 59 4.67 -14.24 16.95
C GLN A 59 6.01 -14.41 16.21
N SER A 60 6.01 -14.98 15.00
CA SER A 60 7.23 -15.14 14.20
C SER A 60 7.61 -13.82 13.53
N TYR A 61 8.91 -13.52 13.50
CA TYR A 61 9.44 -12.31 12.87
C TYR A 61 9.09 -12.26 11.38
N ASP A 62 9.40 -13.34 10.64
CA ASP A 62 9.11 -13.42 9.21
C ASP A 62 7.61 -13.30 8.90
N GLY A 63 6.77 -13.85 9.78
CA GLY A 63 5.32 -13.75 9.65
C GLY A 63 4.82 -12.31 9.90
N GLN A 64 5.42 -11.58 10.84
CA GLN A 64 5.12 -10.16 11.02
C GLN A 64 5.59 -9.32 9.83
N CYS A 65 6.77 -9.60 9.28
CA CYS A 65 7.25 -8.95 8.06
C CYS A 65 6.31 -9.20 6.87
N GLY A 66 5.88 -10.46 6.67
CA GLY A 66 4.91 -10.82 5.65
C GLY A 66 3.56 -10.12 5.84
N TYR A 67 3.06 -10.07 7.08
CA TYR A 67 1.82 -9.36 7.41
C TYR A 67 1.89 -7.87 7.07
N ILE A 68 2.97 -7.19 7.49
CA ILE A 68 3.17 -5.76 7.19
C ILE A 68 3.28 -5.53 5.68
N ALA A 69 3.99 -6.41 4.95
CA ALA A 69 4.13 -6.31 3.50
C ALA A 69 2.78 -6.47 2.78
N VAL A 70 1.98 -7.46 3.16
CA VAL A 70 0.63 -7.64 2.60
C VAL A 70 -0.25 -6.45 2.91
N THR A 71 -0.27 -5.95 4.16
CA THR A 71 -1.02 -4.74 4.51
C THR A 71 -0.61 -3.52 3.67
N ALA A 72 0.70 -3.33 3.44
CA ALA A 72 1.20 -2.24 2.61
C ALA A 72 0.75 -2.38 1.14
N LEU A 73 0.84 -3.58 0.57
CA LEU A 73 0.39 -3.87 -0.79
C LEU A 73 -1.12 -3.65 -0.95
N THR A 74 -1.93 -4.12 0.00
CA THR A 74 -3.38 -3.89 -0.02
C THR A 74 -3.71 -2.40 0.04
N TYR A 75 -3.00 -1.63 0.85
CA TYR A 75 -3.16 -0.18 0.86
C TYR A 75 -2.82 0.45 -0.49
N ASP A 76 -1.70 0.07 -1.11
CA ASP A 76 -1.30 0.65 -2.39
C ASP A 76 -2.30 0.32 -3.49
N LEU A 77 -2.86 -0.89 -3.48
CA LEU A 77 -3.92 -1.32 -4.40
C LEU A 77 -5.20 -0.49 -4.23
N LEU A 78 -5.55 -0.08 -3.00
CA LEU A 78 -6.70 0.78 -2.69
C LEU A 78 -6.42 2.26 -2.99
N ALA A 79 -5.22 2.74 -2.66
CA ALA A 79 -4.84 4.12 -2.81
C ALA A 79 -4.52 4.48 -4.28
N TRP A 80 -4.24 3.49 -5.13
CA TRP A 80 -4.08 3.70 -6.57
C TRP A 80 -5.37 4.23 -7.22
N PRO A 81 -6.52 3.53 -7.16
CA PRO A 81 -7.77 4.03 -7.74
C PRO A 81 -8.25 5.32 -7.09
N GLU A 82 -8.09 5.50 -5.77
CA GLU A 82 -8.40 6.79 -5.09
C GLU A 82 -7.65 7.97 -5.75
N ARG A 83 -6.39 7.76 -6.15
CA ARG A 83 -5.55 8.80 -6.78
C ARG A 83 -5.84 9.02 -8.26
N GLN A 84 -6.34 7.99 -8.95
CA GLN A 84 -6.67 8.07 -10.38
C GLN A 84 -8.10 8.53 -10.62
N SER A 85 -8.99 8.37 -9.64
CA SER A 85 -10.40 8.72 -9.79
C SER A 85 -10.62 10.23 -9.69
N ILE A 86 -11.53 10.75 -10.52
CA ILE A 86 -12.19 12.06 -10.34
C ILE A 86 -13.28 11.99 -9.24
N ASP A 87 -13.50 10.79 -8.70
CA ASP A 87 -14.56 10.45 -7.77
C ASP A 87 -14.23 10.93 -6.35
N ASP A 88 -15.26 11.32 -5.60
CA ASP A 88 -15.17 11.80 -4.20
C ASP A 88 -15.04 10.64 -3.18
N ARG A 89 -15.04 9.39 -3.64
CA ARG A 89 -14.92 8.21 -2.77
C ARG A 89 -13.59 8.22 -2.01
N THR A 90 -13.69 8.09 -0.68
CA THR A 90 -12.53 8.01 0.20
C THR A 90 -11.90 6.62 0.16
N LEU A 91 -10.63 6.51 0.58
CA LEU A 91 -10.00 5.21 0.80
C LEU A 91 -10.79 4.26 1.73
N GLY A 92 -11.56 4.81 2.67
CA GLY A 92 -12.46 4.03 3.52
C GLY A 92 -13.63 3.43 2.74
N ASP A 93 -14.25 4.22 1.86
CA ASP A 93 -15.37 3.76 1.02
C ASP A 93 -14.91 2.66 0.05
N LEU A 94 -13.72 2.81 -0.54
CA LEU A 94 -13.12 1.77 -1.37
C LEU A 94 -12.86 0.49 -0.59
N PHE A 95 -12.37 0.60 0.65
CA PHE A 95 -12.19 -0.57 1.51
C PHE A 95 -13.51 -1.27 1.80
N TYR A 96 -14.57 -0.55 2.18
CA TYR A 96 -15.87 -1.14 2.46
C TYR A 96 -16.48 -1.80 1.23
N LEU A 97 -16.43 -1.15 0.06
CA LEU A 97 -16.87 -1.72 -1.22
C LEU A 97 -16.13 -3.00 -1.56
N MET A 98 -14.81 -3.01 -1.41
CA MET A 98 -14.01 -4.21 -1.67
C MET A 98 -14.31 -5.31 -0.65
N ASN A 99 -14.50 -4.98 0.61
CA ASN A 99 -14.83 -5.95 1.66
C ASN A 99 -16.25 -6.52 1.50
N GLU A 100 -17.21 -5.74 0.98
CA GLU A 100 -18.56 -6.22 0.63
C GLU A 100 -18.53 -7.09 -0.64
N ALA A 101 -17.69 -6.72 -1.61
CA ALA A 101 -17.51 -7.48 -2.84
C ALA A 101 -16.70 -8.78 -2.65
N LEU A 102 -15.92 -8.88 -1.56
CA LEU A 102 -15.25 -10.11 -1.17
C LEU A 102 -16.25 -10.99 -0.39
N PRO A 103 -16.75 -12.11 -0.95
CA PRO A 103 -17.44 -13.10 -0.14
C PRO A 103 -16.50 -13.61 0.98
N ASP A 104 -17.04 -14.22 2.03
CA ASP A 104 -16.26 -14.98 3.05
C ASP A 104 -15.53 -16.13 2.36
N LEU A 105 -14.44 -15.80 1.68
CA LEU A 105 -13.67 -16.67 0.82
C LEU A 105 -12.44 -17.08 1.60
N ALA A 106 -12.13 -18.38 1.63
CA ALA A 106 -10.93 -18.83 2.30
C ALA A 106 -9.71 -18.18 1.65
N PHE A 107 -8.66 -17.85 2.43
CA PHE A 107 -7.46 -17.17 1.90
C PHE A 107 -6.87 -17.88 0.66
N GLU A 108 -6.90 -19.21 0.66
CA GLU A 108 -6.48 -20.05 -0.46
C GLU A 108 -7.29 -19.79 -1.74
N GLU A 109 -8.62 -19.70 -1.63
CA GLU A 109 -9.54 -19.42 -2.73
C GLU A 109 -9.37 -17.97 -3.23
N ALA A 110 -9.16 -17.00 -2.32
CA ALA A 110 -8.92 -15.60 -2.68
C ALA A 110 -7.57 -15.42 -3.40
N LEU A 111 -6.53 -16.14 -2.96
CA LEU A 111 -5.23 -16.13 -3.61
C LEU A 111 -5.31 -16.76 -5.01
N VAL A 112 -6.05 -17.86 -5.15
CA VAL A 112 -6.33 -18.49 -6.44
C VAL A 112 -7.05 -17.52 -7.37
N TYR A 113 -8.11 -16.87 -6.89
CA TYR A 113 -8.87 -15.90 -7.66
C TYR A 113 -8.01 -14.72 -8.13
N LEU A 114 -7.19 -14.15 -7.24
CA LEU A 114 -6.28 -13.06 -7.59
C LEU A 114 -5.29 -13.47 -8.68
N LEU A 115 -4.66 -14.64 -8.55
CA LEU A 115 -3.69 -15.12 -9.52
C LEU A 115 -4.32 -15.42 -10.88
N THR A 116 -5.55 -15.95 -10.89
CA THR A 116 -6.32 -16.16 -12.13
C THR A 116 -6.71 -14.83 -12.77
N ALA A 117 -7.23 -13.87 -12.00
CA ALA A 117 -7.56 -12.54 -12.50
C ALA A 117 -6.33 -11.81 -13.09
N LEU A 118 -5.17 -11.90 -12.42
CA LEU A 118 -3.91 -11.34 -12.95
C LEU A 118 -3.48 -12.01 -14.26
N LYS A 119 -3.74 -13.30 -14.45
CA LYS A 119 -3.50 -14.01 -15.72
C LYS A 119 -4.49 -13.62 -16.82
N GLU A 120 -5.72 -13.24 -16.48
CA GLU A 120 -6.75 -12.84 -17.43
C GLU A 120 -6.59 -11.40 -17.94
N VAL A 121 -5.87 -10.53 -17.22
CA VAL A 121 -5.50 -9.16 -17.67
C VAL A 121 -4.43 -9.18 -18.79
N LYS A 122 -4.31 -10.30 -19.50
CA LYS A 122 -3.35 -10.67 -20.55
C LYS A 122 -3.21 -9.71 -21.74
N ALA A 123 -4.03 -8.67 -21.85
CA ALA A 123 -3.99 -7.76 -22.99
C ALA A 123 -2.84 -6.73 -22.93
N GLU A 124 -2.31 -6.39 -21.74
CA GLU A 124 -1.35 -5.26 -21.62
C GLU A 124 -0.17 -5.49 -20.65
N ILE A 125 0.05 -6.73 -20.20
CA ILE A 125 1.08 -7.02 -19.20
C ILE A 125 2.36 -7.53 -19.89
N SER A 126 3.49 -6.86 -19.63
CA SER A 126 4.83 -7.23 -20.11
C SER A 126 5.17 -8.70 -19.77
N ALA A 127 5.86 -9.40 -20.68
CA ALA A 127 6.40 -10.75 -20.48
C ALA A 127 7.23 -10.91 -19.18
N THR A 128 7.77 -9.81 -18.64
CA THR A 128 8.46 -9.78 -17.35
C THR A 128 7.53 -10.10 -16.18
N VAL A 129 6.29 -9.62 -16.21
CA VAL A 129 5.32 -9.86 -15.13
C VAL A 129 4.78 -11.28 -15.19
N GLU A 130 4.58 -11.85 -16.39
CA GLU A 130 4.25 -13.27 -16.53
C GLU A 130 5.33 -14.16 -15.89
N GLN A 131 6.62 -13.88 -16.18
CA GLN A 131 7.72 -14.60 -15.54
C GLN A 131 7.74 -14.45 -14.02
N ILE A 132 7.45 -13.25 -13.50
CA ILE A 132 7.39 -13.00 -12.05
C ILE A 132 6.24 -13.81 -11.43
N LEU A 133 5.07 -13.84 -12.06
CA LEU A 133 3.91 -14.61 -11.57
C LEU A 133 4.19 -16.11 -11.58
N ASP A 134 4.81 -16.64 -12.64
CA ASP A 134 5.16 -18.06 -12.71
C ASP A 134 6.21 -18.45 -11.66
N ASN A 135 7.20 -17.59 -11.44
CA ASN A 135 8.19 -17.82 -10.38
C ASN A 135 7.56 -17.74 -8.99
N PHE A 136 6.63 -16.80 -8.77
CA PHE A 136 5.89 -16.70 -7.53
C PHE A 136 5.07 -17.97 -7.26
N ILE A 137 4.35 -18.49 -8.24
CA ILE A 137 3.55 -19.72 -8.11
C ILE A 137 4.45 -20.92 -7.72
N LYS A 138 5.63 -21.05 -8.33
CA LYS A 138 6.59 -22.13 -7.99
C LYS A 138 7.10 -22.06 -6.55
N LEU A 139 7.14 -20.86 -5.96
CA LEU A 139 7.59 -20.64 -4.58
C LEU A 139 6.49 -20.87 -3.55
N LEU A 140 5.22 -21.00 -3.96
CA LEU A 140 4.13 -21.32 -3.05
C LEU A 140 4.21 -22.77 -2.55
N PRO A 141 3.78 -23.05 -1.31
CA PRO A 141 3.54 -24.40 -0.81
C PRO A 141 2.74 -25.29 -1.76
N VAL A 142 3.12 -26.58 -1.84
CA VAL A 142 2.57 -27.57 -2.78
C VAL A 142 1.03 -27.68 -2.73
N PHE A 143 0.43 -27.52 -1.56
CA PHE A 143 -1.03 -27.57 -1.43
C PHE A 143 -1.73 -26.42 -2.17
N MET A 144 -1.16 -25.21 -2.18
CA MET A 144 -1.68 -24.06 -2.93
C MET A 144 -1.44 -24.20 -4.43
N GLN A 145 -0.27 -24.72 -4.84
CA GLN A 145 0.00 -25.02 -6.26
C GLN A 145 -1.05 -25.97 -6.85
N LYS A 146 -1.45 -27.00 -6.09
CA LYS A 146 -2.47 -27.96 -6.50
C LYS A 146 -3.87 -27.35 -6.63
N GLN A 147 -4.24 -26.39 -5.77
CA GLN A 147 -5.52 -25.70 -5.90
C GLN A 147 -5.54 -24.76 -7.12
N LEU A 148 -4.43 -24.07 -7.39
CA LEU A 148 -4.28 -23.21 -8.57
C LEU A 148 -4.37 -23.96 -9.90
N LEU A 149 -3.93 -25.23 -9.94
CA LEU A 149 -4.01 -26.08 -11.14
C LEU A 149 -5.39 -26.73 -11.35
N ARG A 150 -6.26 -26.73 -10.32
CA ARG A 150 -7.61 -27.30 -10.40
C ARG A 150 -8.66 -26.32 -10.94
N THR A 151 -8.35 -25.03 -10.90
CA THR A 151 -9.25 -23.92 -11.28
C THR A 151 -8.91 -23.35 -12.66
N ALA A 152 -7.90 -23.89 -13.34
CA ALA A 152 -7.50 -23.55 -14.71
C ALA A 152 -8.14 -24.49 -15.75
#